data_AF-A0A7G6WNL6-F1
#
_entry.id   AF-A0A7G6WNL6-F1
#
_cell.length_a   1.000
_cell.length_b   1.000
_cell.length_c   1.000
_cell.angle_alpha   90.00
_cell.angle_beta   90.00
_cell.angle_gamma   90.00
#
_symmetry.space_group_name_H-M   'P 1'
#
loop_
_entity.id
_entity.type
_entity.pdbx_description
1 polymer ?
#
loop_
_entity_poly.entity_id
_entity_poly.type
_entity_poly.pdbx_seq_one_letter_code
_entity_poly.pdbx_strand_id
1 'polypeptide(L)'
;MVLSIVGQQLAIPGVGVPLALVLFWVCIIGLWVGGRIRLSTSRLTFGSSLALALAACLVGWLLLSSDPPSLFSFGYIAACWVPFLFVAPRTQGLDDAITSTYLWTVSILALIAIIQFGVQIAGGPFLDLVALLSKEYIIPGYVHRASLDIPGLGVHLIRANGMVFLEPSMASQFFALGAIMSLRKKPLLVPLFIIAVLFTGSGTGIIALAVGVVGFALTGSSKERVLSTLAVALGFIVLMLTGLIETVFARSSEFQTNGSSASFRFIDPWDHLWRFVADAPEALVTGLGPGGVSATAEAYGQGVNYTFTPKLIVEYGIPIGLACTVVMAMLIMKSTNLPLAARLVLVAMTFALSGALGQPASAILLWCLCQAEVKKTHATAADASAVRRPLASGYLTR
;
A
#
# COMPACT_ATOMS: atom_id res chain seq x y z
N MET A 1 -6.25 8.12 7.92
CA MET A 1 -4.85 8.04 7.46
C MET A 1 -3.84 8.09 8.61
N VAL A 2 -3.75 9.15 9.43
CA VAL A 2 -2.78 9.18 10.53
C VAL A 2 -2.95 7.98 11.47
N LEU A 3 -4.17 7.75 11.95
CA LEU A 3 -4.50 6.62 12.82
C LEU A 3 -4.15 5.26 12.18
N SER A 4 -4.34 5.11 10.87
CA SER A 4 -4.02 3.86 10.18
C SER A 4 -2.53 3.65 9.95
N ILE A 5 -1.74 4.73 9.96
CA ILE A 5 -0.28 4.66 9.84
C ILE A 5 0.38 4.51 11.22
N VAL A 6 -0.18 5.10 12.28
CA VAL A 6 0.42 5.00 13.62
C VAL A 6 -0.07 3.76 14.36
N GLY A 7 -1.32 3.35 14.17
CA GLY A 7 -1.94 2.21 14.85
C GLY A 7 -1.77 0.87 14.13
N GLN A 8 -0.82 0.75 13.19
CA GLN A 8 -0.73 -0.45 12.34
C GLN A 8 -0.31 -1.69 13.11
N GLN A 9 0.47 -1.56 14.19
CA GLN A 9 0.91 -2.69 15.01
C GLN A 9 -0.14 -3.12 16.04
N LEU A 10 -1.14 -2.28 16.32
CA LEU A 10 -2.08 -2.49 17.40
C LEU A 10 -3.19 -3.45 16.99
N ALA A 11 -3.32 -4.53 17.75
CA ALA A 11 -4.42 -5.49 17.66
C ALA A 11 -5.44 -5.26 18.78
N ILE A 12 -6.68 -5.66 18.52
CA ILE A 12 -7.70 -5.83 19.55
C ILE A 12 -7.43 -7.16 20.27
N PRO A 13 -7.20 -7.15 21.60
CA PRO A 13 -6.85 -8.36 22.34
C PRO A 13 -7.95 -9.42 22.24
N GLY A 14 -7.55 -10.68 22.13
CA GLY A 14 -8.44 -11.83 21.98
C GLY A 14 -9.00 -12.08 20.57
N VAL A 15 -9.03 -11.07 19.68
CA VAL A 15 -9.59 -11.21 18.32
C VAL A 15 -8.51 -11.11 17.23
N GLY A 16 -7.39 -10.42 17.50
CA GLY A 16 -6.31 -10.24 16.52
C GLY A 16 -6.66 -9.29 15.37
N VAL A 17 -7.80 -8.59 15.44
CA VAL A 17 -8.21 -7.59 14.45
C VAL A 17 -7.37 -6.33 14.63
N PRO A 18 -6.83 -5.72 13.55
CA PRO A 18 -6.08 -4.48 13.65
C PRO A 18 -6.97 -3.33 14.15
N LEU A 19 -6.57 -2.65 15.22
CA LEU A 19 -7.30 -1.51 15.78
C LEU A 19 -7.53 -0.41 14.73
N ALA A 20 -6.54 -0.22 13.85
CA ALA A 20 -6.62 0.70 12.72
C ALA A 20 -7.84 0.43 11.80
N LEU A 21 -8.22 -0.83 11.61
CA LEU A 21 -9.36 -1.21 10.76
C LEU A 21 -10.69 -0.80 11.43
N VAL A 22 -10.82 -1.03 12.74
CA VAL A 22 -12.04 -0.65 13.48
C VAL A 22 -12.21 0.87 13.52
N LEU A 23 -11.13 1.60 13.85
CA LEU A 23 -11.15 3.07 13.84
C LEU A 23 -11.43 3.62 12.44
N PHE A 24 -10.95 2.94 11.39
CA PHE A 24 -11.26 3.31 10.01
C PHE A 24 -12.76 3.20 9.72
N TRP A 25 -13.40 2.11 10.12
CA TRP A 25 -14.86 1.96 9.96
C TRP A 25 -15.66 2.99 10.75
N VAL A 26 -15.25 3.29 11.99
CA VAL A 26 -15.87 4.39 12.78
C VAL A 26 -15.78 5.70 12.01
N CYS A 27 -14.63 6.01 11.40
CA CYS A 27 -14.46 7.20 10.56
C CYS A 27 -15.37 7.16 9.31
N ILE A 28 -15.43 6.02 8.61
CA ILE A 28 -16.27 5.87 7.40
C ILE A 28 -17.75 6.08 7.75
N ILE A 29 -18.23 5.43 8.81
CA ILE A 29 -19.62 5.57 9.26
C ILE A 29 -19.91 7.03 9.65
N GLY A 30 -19.04 7.66 10.45
CA GLY A 30 -19.21 9.06 10.84
C GLY A 30 -19.22 10.02 9.64
N LEU A 31 -18.33 9.81 8.67
CA LEU A 31 -18.29 10.59 7.42
C LEU A 31 -19.54 10.35 6.56
N TRP A 32 -20.06 9.14 6.52
CA TRP A 32 -21.25 8.80 5.74
C TRP A 32 -22.52 9.39 6.35
N VAL A 33 -22.73 9.20 7.66
CA VAL A 33 -23.85 9.80 8.41
C VAL A 33 -23.80 11.33 8.34
N GLY A 34 -22.59 11.91 8.36
CA GLY A 34 -22.38 13.36 8.18
C GLY A 34 -22.52 13.86 6.74
N GLY A 35 -22.85 13.00 5.76
CA GLY A 35 -23.00 13.36 4.35
C GLY A 35 -21.71 13.81 3.66
N ARG A 36 -20.54 13.49 4.23
CA ARG A 36 -19.21 13.87 3.72
C ARG A 36 -18.65 12.87 2.72
N ILE A 37 -19.18 11.64 2.69
CA ILE A 37 -18.87 10.64 1.67
C ILE A 37 -20.17 10.05 1.12
N ARG A 38 -20.12 9.56 -0.10
CA ARG A 38 -21.27 8.97 -0.80
C ARG A 38 -20.85 7.71 -1.56
N LEU A 39 -21.81 6.85 -1.85
CA LEU A 39 -21.59 5.73 -2.76
C LEU A 39 -21.34 6.25 -4.17
N SER A 40 -20.29 5.72 -4.81
CA SER A 40 -19.92 6.07 -6.18
C SER A 40 -20.32 4.97 -7.14
N THR A 41 -21.13 5.31 -8.15
CA THR A 41 -21.56 4.36 -9.18
C THR A 41 -20.40 3.80 -9.99
N SER A 42 -19.36 4.60 -10.24
CA SER A 42 -18.15 4.10 -10.91
C SER A 42 -17.44 3.02 -10.08
N ARG A 43 -17.49 3.13 -8.74
CA ARG A 43 -16.93 2.14 -7.82
C ARG A 43 -17.88 1.01 -7.45
N LEU A 44 -19.18 1.14 -7.72
CA LEU A 44 -20.12 0.02 -7.60
C LEU A 44 -19.73 -1.14 -8.53
N THR A 45 -19.05 -0.87 -9.66
CA THR A 45 -18.50 -1.94 -10.51
C THR A 45 -17.46 -2.79 -9.77
N PHE A 46 -16.57 -2.16 -9.01
CA PHE A 46 -15.64 -2.84 -8.09
C PHE A 46 -16.40 -3.56 -6.97
N GLY A 47 -17.43 -2.93 -6.41
CA GLY A 47 -18.29 -3.55 -5.40
C GLY A 47 -18.98 -4.80 -5.92
N SER A 48 -19.50 -4.76 -7.15
CA SER A 48 -20.13 -5.91 -7.78
C SER A 48 -19.12 -7.00 -8.12
N SER A 49 -17.91 -6.66 -8.58
CA SER A 49 -16.88 -7.67 -8.84
C SER A 49 -16.42 -8.33 -7.53
N LEU A 50 -16.26 -7.55 -6.46
CA LEU A 50 -15.94 -8.07 -5.14
C LEU A 50 -17.09 -8.88 -4.55
N ALA A 51 -18.33 -8.43 -4.66
CA ALA A 51 -19.49 -9.19 -4.18
C ALA A 51 -19.67 -10.50 -4.96
N LEU A 52 -19.47 -10.48 -6.28
CA LEU A 52 -19.47 -11.69 -7.10
C LEU A 52 -18.32 -12.61 -6.73
N ALA A 53 -17.13 -12.05 -6.44
CA ALA A 53 -15.99 -12.81 -5.94
C ALA A 53 -16.35 -13.60 -4.69
N LEU A 54 -16.89 -12.86 -3.73
CA LEU A 54 -17.30 -13.37 -2.43
C LEU A 54 -18.43 -14.40 -2.58
N ALA A 55 -19.41 -14.17 -3.46
CA ALA A 55 -20.52 -15.09 -3.70
C ALA A 55 -20.08 -16.38 -4.41
N ALA A 56 -19.28 -16.28 -5.47
CA ALA A 56 -18.77 -17.45 -6.19
C ALA A 56 -17.86 -18.30 -5.30
N CYS A 57 -17.09 -17.66 -4.43
CA CYS A 57 -16.27 -18.31 -3.43
C CYS A 57 -17.11 -19.03 -2.37
N LEU A 58 -18.20 -18.41 -1.90
CA LEU A 58 -19.15 -19.07 -1.00
C LEU A 58 -19.80 -20.30 -1.66
N VAL A 59 -20.16 -20.20 -2.94
CA VAL A 59 -20.74 -21.32 -3.71
C VAL A 59 -19.70 -22.42 -3.93
N GLY A 60 -18.49 -22.06 -4.37
CA GLY A 60 -17.39 -23.01 -4.55
C GLY A 60 -17.06 -23.75 -3.26
N TRP A 61 -17.00 -23.02 -2.15
CA TRP A 61 -16.87 -23.61 -0.83
C TRP A 61 -17.98 -24.62 -0.52
N LEU A 62 -19.25 -24.21 -0.64
CA LEU A 62 -20.42 -25.08 -0.37
C LEU A 62 -20.44 -26.35 -1.22
N LEU A 63 -19.84 -26.32 -2.41
CA LEU A 63 -19.88 -27.43 -3.37
C LEU A 63 -18.63 -28.32 -3.34
N LEU A 64 -17.45 -27.77 -3.02
CA LEU A 64 -16.17 -28.43 -3.25
C LEU A 64 -15.36 -28.69 -1.98
N SER A 65 -15.62 -27.97 -0.88
CA SER A 65 -14.78 -28.06 0.31
C SER A 65 -15.44 -28.86 1.44
N SER A 66 -14.69 -29.76 2.05
CA SER A 66 -15.08 -30.46 3.27
C SER A 66 -14.91 -29.60 4.53
N ASP A 67 -14.05 -28.58 4.47
CA ASP A 67 -13.72 -27.73 5.61
C ASP A 67 -14.54 -26.44 5.58
N PRO A 68 -15.10 -25.97 6.72
CA PRO A 68 -15.85 -24.73 6.77
C PRO A 68 -14.95 -23.53 6.44
N PRO A 69 -15.45 -22.51 5.71
CA PRO A 69 -14.63 -21.37 5.34
C PRO A 69 -14.45 -20.52 6.60
N SER A 70 -13.33 -19.81 6.69
CA SER A 70 -13.23 -18.78 7.71
C SER A 70 -14.17 -17.63 7.35
N LEU A 71 -15.40 -17.65 7.88
CA LEU A 71 -16.35 -16.52 7.80
C LEU A 71 -15.69 -15.22 8.30
N PHE A 72 -14.75 -15.36 9.24
CA PHE A 72 -13.91 -14.26 9.70
C PHE A 72 -13.03 -13.71 8.58
N SER A 73 -12.28 -14.54 7.85
CA SER A 73 -11.46 -14.10 6.70
C SER A 73 -12.30 -13.43 5.63
N PHE A 74 -13.50 -13.94 5.37
CA PHE A 74 -14.47 -13.33 4.46
C PHE A 74 -14.88 -11.93 4.93
N GLY A 75 -15.36 -11.82 6.17
CA GLY A 75 -15.77 -10.55 6.77
C GLY A 75 -14.62 -9.55 6.85
N TYR A 76 -13.40 -10.04 7.07
CA TYR A 76 -12.18 -9.25 7.15
C TYR A 76 -11.77 -8.65 5.80
N ILE A 77 -11.79 -9.44 4.72
CA ILE A 77 -11.52 -8.93 3.36
C ILE A 77 -12.61 -7.92 2.95
N ALA A 78 -13.88 -8.21 3.22
CA ALA A 78 -14.96 -7.25 3.01
C ALA A 78 -14.73 -5.96 3.82
N ALA A 79 -14.33 -6.07 5.09
CA ALA A 79 -14.03 -4.92 5.94
C ALA A 79 -12.87 -4.06 5.38
N CYS A 80 -11.86 -4.66 4.76
CA CYS A 80 -10.77 -3.92 4.14
C CYS A 80 -11.20 -3.14 2.88
N TRP A 81 -12.04 -3.75 2.03
CA TRP A 81 -12.25 -3.27 0.66
C TRP A 81 -13.62 -2.65 0.38
N VAL A 82 -14.67 -2.97 1.13
CA VAL A 82 -15.99 -2.29 1.03
C VAL A 82 -15.90 -0.77 1.19
N PRO A 83 -15.02 -0.20 2.03
CA PRO A 83 -14.87 1.25 2.12
C PRO A 83 -14.56 1.92 0.79
N PHE A 84 -13.95 1.21 -0.18
CA PHE A 84 -13.70 1.74 -1.52
C PHE A 84 -14.97 2.13 -2.27
N LEU A 85 -16.15 1.57 -1.94
CA LEU A 85 -17.41 1.97 -2.56
C LEU A 85 -17.80 3.42 -2.23
N PHE A 86 -17.27 3.94 -1.12
CA PHE A 86 -17.50 5.30 -0.68
C PHE A 86 -16.43 6.24 -1.22
N VAL A 87 -16.88 7.44 -1.59
CA VAL A 87 -16.09 8.49 -2.19
C VAL A 87 -16.40 9.82 -1.52
N ALA A 88 -15.37 10.55 -1.13
CA ALA A 88 -15.49 11.94 -0.75
C ALA A 88 -15.71 12.82 -2.00
N PRO A 89 -16.73 13.70 -2.03
CA PRO A 89 -16.87 14.67 -3.11
C PRO A 89 -15.63 15.56 -3.13
N ARG A 90 -15.04 15.72 -4.32
CA ARG A 90 -13.81 16.50 -4.48
C ARG A 90 -14.09 17.97 -4.17
N THR A 91 -13.51 18.48 -3.08
CA THR A 91 -13.48 19.90 -2.76
C THR A 91 -12.09 20.46 -3.09
N GLN A 92 -12.02 21.75 -3.42
CA GLN A 92 -10.74 22.44 -3.50
C GLN A 92 -10.02 22.30 -2.14
N GLY A 93 -8.78 21.80 -2.16
CA GLY A 93 -7.97 21.61 -0.96
C GLY A 93 -8.02 20.24 -0.30
N LEU A 94 -8.98 19.35 -0.60
CA LEU A 94 -9.00 18.00 0.00
C LEU A 94 -7.77 17.18 -0.38
N ASP A 95 -7.40 17.20 -1.66
CA ASP A 95 -6.25 16.46 -2.19
C ASP A 95 -4.93 16.95 -1.58
N ASP A 96 -4.83 18.27 -1.40
CA ASP A 96 -3.69 18.92 -0.76
C ASP A 96 -3.64 18.62 0.74
N ALA A 97 -4.79 18.58 1.42
CA ALA A 97 -4.88 18.20 2.82
C ALA A 97 -4.48 16.73 3.03
N ILE A 98 -4.97 15.81 2.19
CA ILE A 98 -4.59 14.39 2.22
C ILE A 98 -3.09 14.25 1.96
N THR A 99 -2.57 14.86 0.88
CA THR A 99 -1.14 14.79 0.55
C THR A 99 -0.27 15.38 1.65
N SER A 100 -0.66 16.54 2.20
CA SER A 100 0.09 17.20 3.26
C SER A 100 0.06 16.42 4.56
N THR A 101 -1.08 15.84 4.92
CA THR A 101 -1.21 14.96 6.10
C THR A 101 -0.34 13.72 5.93
N TYR A 102 -0.30 13.13 4.73
CA TYR A 102 0.52 11.96 4.43
C TYR A 102 2.00 12.30 4.59
N LEU A 103 2.46 13.35 3.90
CA LEU A 103 3.85 13.78 3.95
C LEU A 103 4.27 14.16 5.37
N TRP A 104 3.45 14.90 6.11
CA TRP A 104 3.77 15.28 7.50
C TRP A 104 3.91 14.05 8.40
N THR A 105 2.95 13.12 8.33
CA THR A 105 2.97 11.89 9.13
C THR A 105 4.19 11.05 8.80
N VAL A 106 4.43 10.78 7.52
CA VAL A 106 5.53 9.93 7.08
C VAL A 106 6.89 10.60 7.29
N SER A 107 6.99 11.94 7.24
CA SER A 107 8.22 12.66 7.59
C SER A 107 8.61 12.50 9.06
N ILE A 108 7.64 12.56 9.97
CA ILE A 108 7.89 12.31 11.41
C ILE A 108 8.40 10.89 11.60
N LEU A 109 7.74 9.90 10.99
CA LEU A 109 8.14 8.51 11.10
C LEU A 109 9.48 8.20 10.43
N ALA A 110 9.81 8.91 9.34
CA ALA A 110 11.11 8.83 8.68
C ALA A 110 12.21 9.36 9.61
N LEU A 111 11.97 10.49 10.28
CA LEU A 111 12.91 11.02 11.28
C LEU A 111 13.08 10.05 12.45
N ILE A 112 12.00 9.45 12.95
CA ILE A 112 12.03 8.43 13.99
C ILE A 112 12.85 7.21 13.54
N ALA A 113 12.64 6.72 12.31
CA ALA A 113 13.42 5.61 11.76
C ALA A 113 14.91 5.95 11.67
N ILE A 114 15.24 7.19 11.32
CA ILE A 114 16.63 7.68 11.28
C ILE A 114 17.26 7.71 12.67
N ILE A 115 16.54 8.24 13.65
CA ILE A 115 16.98 8.27 15.06
C ILE A 115 17.13 6.84 15.59
N GLN A 116 16.16 5.97 15.34
CA GLN A 116 16.17 4.55 15.74
C GLN A 116 17.41 3.82 15.21
N PHE A 117 17.84 4.10 13.98
CA PHE A 117 19.07 3.56 13.41
C PHE A 117 20.33 4.21 14.01
N GLY A 118 20.34 5.54 14.11
CA GLY A 118 21.48 6.30 14.65
C GLY A 118 21.82 5.93 16.10
N VAL A 119 20.80 5.72 16.95
CA VAL A 119 20.97 5.27 18.34
C VAL A 119 21.68 3.91 18.39
N GLN A 120 21.33 2.96 17.52
CA GLN A 120 21.98 1.65 17.48
C GLN A 120 23.45 1.74 17.05
N ILE A 121 23.76 2.58 16.06
CA ILE A 121 25.15 2.82 15.64
C ILE A 121 25.96 3.44 16.78
N ALA A 122 25.36 4.30 17.59
CA ALA A 122 26.00 4.87 18.78
C ALA A 122 26.14 3.88 19.96
N GLY A 123 25.78 2.59 19.77
CA GLY A 123 25.82 1.57 20.82
C GLY A 123 24.60 1.56 21.75
N GLY A 124 23.57 2.34 21.45
CA GLY A 124 22.31 2.36 22.19
C GLY A 124 21.36 1.21 21.81
N PRO A 125 20.27 1.02 22.59
CA PRO A 125 19.30 -0.05 22.34
C PRO A 125 18.42 0.26 21.12
N PHE A 126 17.88 -0.79 20.49
CA PHE A 126 16.80 -0.64 19.51
C PHE A 126 15.54 -0.12 20.20
N LEU A 127 15.09 1.05 19.77
CA LEU A 127 13.88 1.68 20.27
C LEU A 127 12.66 1.06 19.61
N ASP A 128 11.76 0.46 20.38
CA ASP A 128 10.63 -0.30 19.87
C ASP A 128 9.37 -0.07 20.71
N LEU A 129 8.30 0.40 20.07
CA LEU A 129 7.01 0.61 20.73
C LEU A 129 6.39 -0.73 21.16
N VAL A 130 6.62 -1.79 20.38
CA VAL A 130 6.13 -3.15 20.64
C VAL A 130 6.69 -3.68 21.97
N ALA A 131 7.88 -3.24 22.39
CA ALA A 131 8.48 -3.64 23.67
C ALA A 131 7.69 -3.14 24.90
N LEU A 132 6.87 -2.10 24.73
CA LEU A 132 6.06 -1.52 25.80
C LEU A 132 4.65 -2.13 25.89
N LEU A 133 4.27 -2.97 24.91
CA LEU A 133 2.94 -3.53 24.79
C LEU A 133 2.94 -5.02 25.14
N SER A 134 1.85 -5.52 25.72
CA SER A 134 1.68 -6.97 25.87
C SER A 134 1.46 -7.61 24.49
N LYS A 135 1.85 -8.89 24.35
CA LYS A 135 1.74 -9.64 23.08
C LYS A 135 0.32 -9.68 22.50
N GLU A 136 -0.70 -9.55 23.35
CA GLU A 136 -2.11 -9.57 22.93
C GLU A 136 -2.54 -8.31 22.18
N TYR A 137 -1.83 -7.18 22.38
CA TYR A 137 -2.08 -5.92 21.68
C TYR A 137 -1.29 -5.79 20.38
N ILE A 138 -0.54 -6.82 19.98
CA ILE A 138 0.35 -6.79 18.82
C ILE A 138 -0.22 -7.72 17.75
N ILE A 139 -0.29 -7.24 16.50
CA ILE A 139 -0.76 -8.07 15.40
C ILE A 139 0.22 -9.22 15.16
N PRO A 140 -0.24 -10.49 15.20
CA PRO A 140 0.63 -11.64 14.99
C PRO A 140 1.05 -11.80 13.52
N GLY A 141 2.11 -12.58 13.30
CA GLY A 141 2.53 -12.98 11.95
C GLY A 141 3.41 -11.97 11.19
N TYR A 142 3.84 -10.87 11.84
CA TYR A 142 4.74 -9.88 11.26
C TYR A 142 6.12 -9.88 11.93
N VAL A 143 7.15 -9.58 11.14
CA VAL A 143 8.53 -9.47 11.62
C VAL A 143 8.82 -8.02 12.00
N HIS A 144 8.54 -7.67 13.25
CA HIS A 144 8.78 -6.32 13.78
C HIS A 144 10.27 -5.99 13.98
N ARG A 145 11.09 -7.00 14.27
CA ARG A 145 12.54 -6.89 14.45
C ARG A 145 13.24 -7.80 13.46
N ALA A 146 13.77 -7.22 12.39
CA ALA A 146 14.59 -7.94 11.41
C ALA A 146 16.05 -7.52 11.56
N SER A 147 16.96 -8.48 11.60
CA SER A 147 18.39 -8.18 11.66
C SER A 147 18.88 -7.50 10.38
N LEU A 148 19.88 -6.63 10.55
CA LEU A 148 20.66 -6.03 9.50
C LEU A 148 22.12 -6.29 9.81
N ASP A 149 22.69 -7.25 9.09
CA ASP A 149 24.11 -7.55 9.18
C ASP A 149 24.85 -6.70 8.13
N ILE A 150 25.72 -5.80 8.61
CA ILE A 150 26.57 -4.97 7.76
C ILE A 150 27.99 -5.54 7.84
N PRO A 151 28.55 -6.08 6.73
CA PRO A 151 29.91 -6.60 6.70
C PRO A 151 30.92 -5.57 7.23
N GLY A 152 31.84 -6.02 8.09
CA GLY A 152 32.90 -5.17 8.65
C GLY A 152 32.50 -4.30 9.84
N LEU A 153 31.22 -4.16 10.17
CA LEU A 153 30.79 -3.34 11.33
C LEU A 153 30.88 -4.12 12.66
N GLY A 154 30.78 -5.46 12.62
CA GLY A 154 30.88 -6.32 13.82
C GLY A 154 29.75 -6.13 14.84
N VAL A 155 28.73 -5.34 14.53
CA VAL A 155 27.58 -5.05 15.38
C VAL A 155 26.31 -5.58 14.71
N HIS A 156 25.50 -6.33 15.47
CA HIS A 156 24.18 -6.75 15.03
C HIS A 156 23.19 -5.60 15.14
N LEU A 157 22.81 -5.03 14.00
CA LEU A 157 21.81 -3.97 13.95
C LEU A 157 20.42 -4.55 13.68
N ILE A 158 19.38 -3.86 14.14
CA ILE A 158 18.00 -4.14 13.79
C ILE A 158 17.52 -3.09 12.80
N ARG A 159 16.89 -3.55 11.71
CA ARG A 159 16.33 -2.70 10.66
C ARG A 159 15.31 -1.72 11.22
N ALA A 160 15.42 -0.46 10.83
CA ALA A 160 14.49 0.56 11.27
C ALA A 160 13.09 0.35 10.66
N ASN A 161 12.06 0.43 11.49
CA ASN A 161 10.66 0.38 11.10
C ASN A 161 9.89 1.63 11.55
N GLY A 162 10.60 2.68 12.00
CA GLY A 162 9.97 3.91 12.50
C GLY A 162 9.09 3.69 13.73
N MET A 163 9.33 2.62 14.48
CA MET A 163 8.58 2.13 15.66
C MET A 163 7.12 1.73 15.44
N VAL A 164 6.46 2.22 14.38
CA VAL A 164 5.01 2.04 14.18
C VAL A 164 4.64 1.11 13.03
N PHE A 165 5.55 0.91 12.06
CA PHE A 165 5.25 0.06 10.91
C PHE A 165 5.37 -1.42 11.31
N LEU A 166 4.51 -2.24 10.73
CA LEU A 166 4.50 -3.69 10.98
C LEU A 166 5.84 -4.35 10.66
N GLU A 167 6.46 -3.93 9.56
CA GLU A 167 7.74 -4.44 9.10
C GLU A 167 8.61 -3.29 8.56
N PRO A 168 9.95 -3.44 8.58
CA PRO A 168 10.85 -2.54 7.87
C PRO A 168 10.54 -2.45 6.36
N SER A 169 10.05 -3.54 5.76
CA SER A 169 9.62 -3.58 4.36
C SER A 169 8.49 -2.59 4.09
N MET A 170 7.51 -2.54 4.98
CA MET A 170 6.37 -1.64 4.88
C MET A 170 6.80 -0.18 5.12
N ALA A 171 7.61 0.08 6.15
CA ALA A 171 8.18 1.40 6.40
C ALA A 171 8.90 1.95 5.16
N SER A 172 9.74 1.12 4.52
CA SER A 172 10.50 1.48 3.32
C SER A 172 9.60 1.88 2.15
N GLN A 173 8.47 1.21 1.96
CA GLN A 173 7.53 1.50 0.88
C GLN A 173 6.80 2.82 1.12
N PHE A 174 6.41 3.10 2.37
CA PHE A 174 5.78 4.38 2.73
C PHE A 174 6.76 5.55 2.60
N PHE A 175 8.02 5.39 3.03
CA PHE A 175 9.05 6.40 2.83
C PHE A 175 9.33 6.63 1.34
N ALA A 176 9.42 5.56 0.54
CA ALA A 176 9.58 5.67 -0.91
C ALA A 176 8.42 6.44 -1.56
N LEU A 177 7.17 6.11 -1.23
CA LEU A 177 6.01 6.84 -1.71
C LEU A 177 6.03 8.31 -1.22
N GLY A 178 6.49 8.57 0.00
CA GLY A 178 6.75 9.91 0.55
C GLY A 178 7.73 10.70 -0.31
N ALA A 179 8.86 10.10 -0.68
CA ALA A 179 9.85 10.72 -1.58
C ALA A 179 9.20 11.12 -2.92
N ILE A 180 8.50 10.18 -3.56
CA ILE A 180 7.86 10.40 -4.86
C ILE A 180 6.78 11.49 -4.79
N MET A 181 5.94 11.49 -3.76
CA MET A 181 4.91 12.52 -3.57
C MET A 181 5.51 13.89 -3.21
N SER A 182 6.60 13.92 -2.45
CA SER A 182 7.26 15.16 -2.01
C SER A 182 7.98 15.89 -3.14
N LEU A 183 8.42 15.21 -4.20
CA LEU A 183 9.17 15.80 -5.30
C LEU A 183 8.48 17.05 -5.90
N ARG A 184 7.15 17.03 -6.01
CA ARG A 184 6.34 18.14 -6.55
C ARG A 184 6.03 19.23 -5.53
N LYS A 185 5.73 18.83 -4.28
CA LYS A 185 5.16 19.73 -3.27
C LYS A 185 6.19 20.27 -2.28
N LYS A 186 7.15 19.43 -1.86
CA LYS A 186 8.13 19.68 -0.81
C LYS A 186 9.46 18.96 -1.13
N PRO A 187 10.18 19.33 -2.21
CA PRO A 187 11.36 18.59 -2.68
C PRO A 187 12.48 18.50 -1.63
N LEU A 188 12.52 19.42 -0.66
CA LEU A 188 13.47 19.38 0.46
C LEU A 188 13.28 18.17 1.39
N LEU A 189 12.11 17.48 1.35
CA LEU A 189 11.87 16.26 2.11
C LEU A 189 12.40 15.00 1.41
N VAL A 190 12.77 15.08 0.13
CA VAL A 190 13.24 13.91 -0.63
C VAL A 190 14.49 13.26 -0.01
N PRO A 191 15.54 14.02 0.38
CA PRO A 191 16.71 13.42 1.04
C PRO A 191 16.36 12.70 2.34
N LEU A 192 15.48 13.28 3.16
CA LEU A 192 14.99 12.67 4.40
C LEU A 192 14.39 11.28 4.13
N PHE A 193 13.49 11.19 3.14
CA PHE A 193 12.84 9.94 2.80
C PHE A 193 13.81 8.91 2.19
N ILE A 194 14.76 9.33 1.35
CA ILE A 194 15.77 8.42 0.78
C ILE A 194 16.64 7.83 1.89
N ILE A 195 17.14 8.65 2.80
CA ILE A 195 17.95 8.19 3.94
C ILE A 195 17.13 7.21 4.80
N ALA A 196 15.87 7.53 5.09
CA ALA A 196 14.99 6.65 5.84
C ALA A 196 14.77 5.30 5.13
N VAL A 197 14.56 5.29 3.80
CA VAL A 197 14.47 4.04 3.01
C VAL A 197 15.73 3.20 3.18
N LEU A 198 16.92 3.81 3.08
CA LEU A 198 18.18 3.09 3.22
C LEU A 198 18.35 2.48 4.62
N PHE A 199 17.96 3.20 5.67
CA PHE A 199 18.09 2.72 7.05
C PHE A 199 17.06 1.63 7.43
N THR A 200 15.99 1.46 6.65
CA THR A 200 15.14 0.27 6.78
C THR A 200 15.81 -1.02 6.28
N GLY A 201 16.88 -0.92 5.48
CA GLY A 201 17.55 -2.08 4.87
C GLY A 201 16.64 -2.93 3.97
N SER A 202 15.51 -2.38 3.51
CA SER A 202 14.54 -3.14 2.70
C SER A 202 14.60 -2.81 1.21
N GLY A 203 14.80 -3.84 0.39
CA GLY A 203 14.79 -3.73 -1.07
C GLY A 203 13.43 -3.29 -1.65
N THR A 204 12.32 -3.54 -0.95
CA THR A 204 10.99 -3.13 -1.43
C THR A 204 10.85 -1.62 -1.60
N GLY A 205 11.44 -0.83 -0.71
CA GLY A 205 11.46 0.64 -0.82
C GLY A 205 12.31 1.11 -1.99
N ILE A 206 13.43 0.43 -2.27
CA ILE A 206 14.29 0.71 -3.43
C ILE A 206 13.55 0.43 -4.74
N ILE A 207 12.85 -0.72 -4.83
CA ILE A 207 12.03 -1.06 -6.00
C ILE A 207 10.91 -0.01 -6.18
N ALA A 208 10.24 0.40 -5.09
CA ALA A 208 9.22 1.44 -5.14
C ALA A 208 9.79 2.79 -5.64
N LEU A 209 10.98 3.20 -5.17
CA LEU A 209 11.66 4.40 -5.69
C LEU A 209 11.98 4.26 -7.18
N ALA A 210 12.51 3.12 -7.62
CA ALA A 210 12.82 2.86 -9.02
C ALA A 210 11.58 2.97 -9.92
N VAL A 211 10.45 2.38 -9.51
CA VAL A 211 9.16 2.51 -10.22
C VAL A 211 8.72 3.98 -10.29
N GLY A 212 8.86 4.73 -9.19
CA GLY A 212 8.54 6.15 -9.15
C GLY A 212 9.41 7.00 -10.09
N VAL A 213 10.72 6.72 -10.13
CA VAL A 213 11.67 7.38 -11.04
C VAL A 213 11.31 7.10 -12.50
N VAL A 214 11.01 5.84 -12.85
CA VAL A 214 10.52 5.50 -14.20
C VAL A 214 9.25 6.28 -14.52
N GLY A 215 8.31 6.39 -13.59
CA GLY A 215 7.11 7.20 -13.77
C GLY A 215 7.40 8.68 -14.07
N PHE A 216 8.39 9.28 -13.40
CA PHE A 216 8.83 10.65 -13.67
C PHE A 216 9.61 10.77 -14.99
N ALA A 217 10.41 9.77 -15.37
CA ALA A 217 11.07 9.75 -16.67
C ALA A 217 10.04 9.77 -17.81
N LEU A 218 8.97 9.00 -17.67
CA LEU A 218 7.91 8.88 -18.69
C LEU A 218 7.03 10.14 -18.77
N THR A 219 6.66 10.74 -17.64
CA THR A 219 5.58 11.77 -17.60
C THR A 219 5.89 13.02 -16.79
N GLY A 220 7.04 13.04 -16.11
CA GLY A 220 7.44 14.18 -15.30
C GLY A 220 7.91 15.36 -16.15
N SER A 221 7.79 16.56 -15.58
CA SER A 221 8.40 17.77 -16.14
C SER A 221 9.93 17.65 -16.17
N SER A 222 10.63 18.46 -16.97
CA SER A 222 12.11 18.45 -17.02
C SER A 222 12.73 18.63 -15.63
N LYS A 223 12.14 19.49 -14.78
CA LYS A 223 12.55 19.67 -13.38
C LYS A 223 12.38 18.40 -12.57
N GLU A 224 11.24 17.71 -12.70
CA GLU A 224 10.98 16.44 -11.99
C GLU A 224 11.95 15.35 -12.42
N ARG A 225 12.23 15.24 -13.72
CA ARG A 225 13.21 14.30 -14.25
C ARG A 225 14.58 14.56 -13.64
N VAL A 226 15.07 15.79 -13.68
CA VAL A 226 16.36 16.18 -13.07
C VAL A 226 16.38 15.88 -11.58
N LEU A 227 15.35 16.28 -10.82
CA LEU A 227 15.28 16.01 -9.39
C LEU A 227 15.25 14.51 -9.08
N SER A 228 14.53 13.71 -9.89
CA SER A 228 14.50 12.25 -9.73
C SER A 228 15.87 11.62 -10.03
N THR A 229 16.60 12.11 -11.04
CA THR A 229 17.97 11.67 -11.33
C THR A 229 18.92 12.03 -10.20
N LEU A 230 18.83 13.26 -9.67
CA LEU A 230 19.64 13.68 -8.51
C LEU A 230 19.33 12.85 -7.26
N ALA A 231 18.06 12.50 -7.03
CA ALA A 231 17.66 11.63 -5.94
C ALA A 231 18.26 10.22 -6.08
N VAL A 232 18.27 9.65 -7.29
CA VAL A 232 18.94 8.35 -7.55
C VAL A 232 20.44 8.45 -7.32
N ALA A 233 21.08 9.50 -7.84
CA ALA A 233 22.51 9.72 -7.64
C ALA A 233 22.86 9.86 -6.15
N LEU A 234 22.07 10.61 -5.40
CA LEU A 234 22.23 10.74 -3.94
C LEU A 234 22.09 9.38 -3.25
N GLY A 235 21.07 8.60 -3.57
CA GLY A 235 20.89 7.26 -3.02
C GLY A 235 22.09 6.35 -3.30
N PHE A 236 22.62 6.38 -4.51
CA PHE A 236 23.82 5.62 -4.90
C PHE A 236 25.06 6.07 -4.13
N ILE A 237 25.29 7.39 -3.98
CA ILE A 237 26.40 7.94 -3.20
C ILE A 237 26.30 7.48 -1.74
N VAL A 238 25.12 7.55 -1.12
CA VAL A 238 24.94 7.09 0.27
C VAL A 238 25.21 5.59 0.40
N LEU A 239 24.73 4.77 -0.54
CA LEU A 239 25.02 3.33 -0.56
C LEU A 239 26.52 3.03 -0.64
N MET A 240 27.26 3.78 -1.47
CA MET A 240 28.72 3.67 -1.58
C MET A 240 29.44 4.08 -0.30
N LEU A 241 29.07 5.23 0.29
CA LEU A 241 29.72 5.76 1.49
C LEU A 241 29.44 4.94 2.75
N THR A 242 28.32 4.24 2.80
CA THR A 242 27.91 3.43 3.97
C THR A 242 28.32 1.97 3.87
N GLY A 243 28.85 1.51 2.73
CA GLY A 243 29.10 0.09 2.46
C GLY A 243 27.84 -0.75 2.26
N LEU A 244 26.64 -0.15 2.35
CA LEU A 244 25.36 -0.84 2.17
C LEU A 244 25.15 -1.35 0.73
N ILE A 245 25.96 -0.88 -0.22
CA ILE A 245 25.87 -1.32 -1.62
C ILE A 245 26.07 -2.83 -1.74
N GLU A 246 27.01 -3.43 -0.99
CA GLU A 246 27.24 -4.87 -0.99
C GLU A 246 26.04 -5.63 -0.43
N THR A 247 25.45 -5.13 0.67
CA THR A 247 24.22 -5.68 1.22
C THR A 247 23.11 -5.66 0.18
N VAL A 248 22.89 -4.53 -0.52
CA VAL A 248 21.87 -4.42 -1.57
C VAL A 248 22.13 -5.40 -2.72
N PHE A 249 23.38 -5.54 -3.17
CA PHE A 249 23.75 -6.51 -4.22
C PHE A 249 23.60 -7.96 -3.75
N ALA A 250 23.97 -8.27 -2.51
CA ALA A 250 23.75 -9.59 -1.92
C ALA A 250 22.26 -9.95 -1.86
N ARG A 251 21.35 -8.96 -1.79
CA ARG A 251 19.90 -9.23 -1.89
C ARG A 251 19.44 -9.58 -3.29
N SER A 252 20.23 -9.33 -4.33
CA SER A 252 19.89 -9.79 -5.68
C SER A 252 19.98 -11.32 -5.79
N SER A 253 20.88 -11.96 -5.04
CA SER A 253 20.96 -13.42 -4.98
C SER A 253 19.90 -14.06 -4.06
N GLU A 254 19.24 -13.28 -3.18
CA GLU A 254 18.05 -13.76 -2.45
C GLU A 254 16.96 -14.25 -3.42
N PHE A 255 16.82 -13.63 -4.60
CA PHE A 255 15.87 -14.09 -5.63
C PHE A 255 16.20 -15.47 -6.20
N GLN A 256 17.42 -15.97 -6.04
CA GLN A 256 17.81 -17.31 -6.49
C GLN A 256 17.80 -18.32 -5.33
N THR A 257 17.58 -17.86 -4.11
CA THR A 257 17.62 -18.69 -2.91
C THR A 257 16.19 -18.95 -2.45
N ASN A 258 15.72 -20.18 -2.68
CA ASN A 258 14.43 -20.63 -2.18
C ASN A 258 14.35 -20.45 -0.65
N GLY A 259 13.23 -19.95 -0.15
CA GLY A 259 13.05 -19.67 1.27
C GLY A 259 13.63 -18.34 1.75
N SER A 260 14.17 -17.51 0.86
CA SER A 260 14.59 -16.15 1.21
C SER A 260 13.38 -15.21 1.32
N SER A 261 13.57 -14.07 2.01
CA SER A 261 12.52 -13.05 2.10
C SER A 261 12.14 -12.44 0.75
N ALA A 262 13.05 -12.43 -0.24
CA ALA A 262 12.73 -12.00 -1.60
C ALA A 262 11.91 -13.06 -2.34
N SER A 263 12.30 -14.34 -2.25
CA SER A 263 11.58 -15.47 -2.87
C SER A 263 10.13 -15.49 -2.40
N PHE A 264 9.90 -15.42 -1.07
CA PHE A 264 8.58 -15.46 -0.45
C PHE A 264 7.62 -14.35 -0.91
N ARG A 265 8.13 -13.23 -1.43
CA ARG A 265 7.32 -12.10 -1.90
C ARG A 265 7.18 -12.04 -3.42
N PHE A 266 8.21 -12.45 -4.17
CA PHE A 266 8.30 -12.17 -5.60
C PHE A 266 8.22 -13.40 -6.49
N ILE A 267 8.57 -14.57 -5.98
CA ILE A 267 8.68 -15.80 -6.79
C ILE A 267 7.65 -16.81 -6.31
N ASP A 268 7.69 -17.15 -5.02
CA ASP A 268 6.89 -18.22 -4.43
C ASP A 268 5.37 -17.99 -4.60
N PRO A 269 4.81 -16.76 -4.51
CA PRO A 269 3.39 -16.54 -4.82
C PRO A 269 2.99 -16.98 -6.23
N TRP A 270 3.89 -16.83 -7.21
CA TRP A 270 3.63 -17.19 -8.61
C TRP A 270 3.91 -18.66 -8.87
N ASP A 271 4.95 -19.23 -8.25
CA ASP A 271 5.20 -20.68 -8.30
C ASP A 271 4.04 -21.45 -7.68
N HIS A 272 3.56 -21.02 -6.51
CA HIS A 272 2.37 -21.59 -5.87
C HIS A 272 1.13 -21.47 -6.73
N LEU A 273 0.94 -20.33 -7.42
CA LEU A 273 -0.17 -20.15 -8.35
C LEU A 273 -0.07 -21.14 -9.52
N TRP A 274 1.13 -21.38 -10.06
CA TRP A 274 1.32 -22.31 -11.16
C TRP A 274 1.04 -23.77 -10.74
N ARG A 275 1.51 -24.16 -9.55
CA ARG A 275 1.20 -25.47 -8.97
C ARG A 275 -0.30 -25.62 -8.71
N PHE A 276 -0.95 -24.61 -8.13
CA PHE A 276 -2.40 -24.60 -7.93
C PHE A 276 -3.17 -24.83 -9.24
N VAL A 277 -2.73 -24.22 -10.35
CA VAL A 277 -3.35 -24.42 -11.67
C VAL A 277 -3.24 -25.88 -12.14
N ALA A 278 -2.15 -26.56 -11.82
CA ALA A 278 -1.93 -27.96 -12.18
C ALA A 278 -2.65 -28.93 -11.23
N ASP A 279 -2.65 -28.64 -9.92
CA ASP A 279 -3.09 -29.56 -8.87
C ASP A 279 -4.60 -29.50 -8.61
N ALA A 280 -5.23 -28.34 -8.85
CA ALA A 280 -6.66 -28.11 -8.56
C ALA A 280 -7.38 -27.40 -9.74
N PRO A 281 -7.41 -28.00 -10.94
CA PRO A 281 -8.01 -27.40 -12.13
C PRO A 281 -9.51 -27.08 -11.95
N GLU A 282 -10.24 -27.87 -11.17
CA GLU A 282 -11.64 -27.64 -10.81
C GLU A 282 -11.85 -26.37 -9.99
N ALA A 283 -10.87 -25.99 -9.17
CA ALA A 283 -10.92 -24.78 -8.35
C ALA A 283 -10.51 -23.52 -9.13
N LEU A 284 -10.11 -23.62 -10.39
CA LEU A 284 -9.69 -22.44 -11.17
C LEU A 284 -10.81 -21.43 -11.41
N VAL A 285 -12.07 -21.87 -11.41
CA VAL A 285 -13.22 -20.99 -11.64
C VAL A 285 -13.72 -20.39 -10.33
N THR A 286 -13.77 -21.18 -9.27
CA THR A 286 -14.42 -20.83 -8.00
C THR A 286 -13.44 -20.43 -6.88
N GLY A 287 -12.17 -20.81 -7.00
CA GLY A 287 -11.17 -20.72 -5.95
C GLY A 287 -11.34 -21.76 -4.85
N LEU A 288 -10.40 -21.75 -3.90
CA LEU A 288 -10.39 -22.63 -2.73
C LEU A 288 -11.19 -22.11 -1.53
N GLY A 289 -11.60 -20.85 -1.53
CA GLY A 289 -12.18 -20.21 -0.34
C GLY A 289 -11.27 -19.18 0.31
N PRO A 290 -11.80 -18.26 1.15
CA PRO A 290 -11.00 -17.29 1.88
C PRO A 290 -10.13 -18.01 2.91
N GLY A 291 -8.82 -17.79 2.88
CA GLY A 291 -7.85 -18.53 3.69
C GLY A 291 -7.30 -19.79 3.01
N GLY A 292 -7.78 -20.17 1.82
CA GLY A 292 -7.28 -21.34 1.07
C GLY A 292 -5.79 -21.28 0.77
N VAL A 293 -5.21 -20.07 0.67
CA VAL A 293 -3.75 -19.91 0.48
C VAL A 293 -2.92 -20.44 1.65
N SER A 294 -3.47 -20.45 2.88
CA SER A 294 -2.78 -20.99 4.04
C SER A 294 -2.66 -22.51 3.93
N ALA A 295 -3.74 -23.18 3.51
CA ALA A 295 -3.73 -24.62 3.26
C ALA A 295 -2.77 -24.99 2.13
N THR A 296 -2.75 -24.22 1.03
CA THR A 296 -1.79 -24.47 -0.07
C THR A 296 -0.34 -24.20 0.36
N ALA A 297 -0.10 -23.16 1.16
CA ALA A 297 1.25 -22.85 1.64
C ALA A 297 1.78 -23.97 2.56
N GLU A 298 0.92 -24.51 3.41
CA GLU A 298 1.25 -25.67 4.25
C GLU A 298 1.50 -26.93 3.41
N ALA A 299 0.63 -27.23 2.44
CA ALA A 299 0.79 -28.36 1.54
C ALA A 299 2.09 -28.32 0.73
N TYR A 300 2.54 -27.13 0.35
CA TYR A 300 3.79 -26.92 -0.39
C TYR A 300 5.02 -26.75 0.53
N GLY A 301 4.83 -26.75 1.86
CA GLY A 301 5.90 -26.70 2.85
C GLY A 301 6.69 -25.38 2.88
N GLN A 302 6.10 -24.28 2.39
CA GLN A 302 6.79 -22.99 2.26
C GLN A 302 5.88 -21.83 2.70
N GLY A 303 6.40 -20.96 3.57
CA GLY A 303 5.66 -19.78 4.03
C GLY A 303 5.64 -18.67 2.98
N VAL A 304 4.50 -18.41 2.35
CA VAL A 304 4.42 -17.46 1.23
C VAL A 304 3.67 -16.19 1.60
N ASN A 305 4.22 -15.04 1.19
CA ASN A 305 3.56 -13.74 1.30
C ASN A 305 2.84 -13.43 -0.01
N TYR A 306 1.64 -13.98 -0.16
CA TYR A 306 0.86 -13.82 -1.38
C TYR A 306 0.55 -12.35 -1.66
N THR A 307 0.99 -11.87 -2.82
CA THR A 307 0.58 -10.56 -3.31
C THR A 307 -0.89 -10.55 -3.72
N PHE A 308 -1.44 -9.36 -4.00
CA PHE A 308 -2.87 -9.19 -4.24
C PHE A 308 -3.45 -10.13 -5.31
N THR A 309 -2.78 -10.27 -6.47
CA THR A 309 -3.32 -11.05 -7.59
C THR A 309 -3.26 -12.57 -7.36
N PRO A 310 -2.11 -13.18 -7.02
CA PRO A 310 -2.05 -14.62 -6.77
C PRO A 310 -2.98 -15.04 -5.64
N LYS A 311 -3.09 -14.24 -4.57
CA LYS A 311 -4.02 -14.52 -3.47
C LYS A 311 -5.46 -14.56 -3.96
N LEU A 312 -5.87 -13.57 -4.74
CA LEU A 312 -7.22 -13.52 -5.28
C LEU A 312 -7.53 -14.71 -6.18
N ILE A 313 -6.59 -15.12 -7.03
CA ILE A 313 -6.83 -16.24 -7.95
C ILE A 313 -6.94 -17.57 -7.19
N VAL A 314 -6.06 -17.81 -6.21
CA VAL A 314 -6.11 -19.05 -5.42
C VAL A 314 -7.37 -19.11 -4.54
N GLU A 315 -7.72 -18.01 -3.87
CA GLU A 315 -8.88 -18.00 -2.96
C GLU A 315 -10.23 -17.88 -3.68
N TYR A 316 -10.28 -17.19 -4.84
CA TYR A 316 -11.54 -16.80 -5.51
C TYR A 316 -11.64 -17.18 -6.99
N GLY A 317 -10.64 -17.85 -7.57
CA GLY A 317 -10.62 -18.29 -8.97
C GLY A 317 -10.09 -17.23 -9.95
N ILE A 318 -9.68 -17.68 -11.13
CA ILE A 318 -9.08 -16.86 -12.20
C ILE A 318 -10.00 -15.74 -12.68
N PRO A 319 -11.27 -16.00 -13.09
CA PRO A 319 -12.08 -14.95 -13.74
C PRO A 319 -12.30 -13.76 -12.81
N ILE A 320 -12.59 -14.07 -11.55
CA ILE A 320 -12.85 -13.12 -10.48
C ILE A 320 -11.56 -12.44 -10.03
N GLY A 321 -10.50 -13.21 -9.80
CA GLY A 321 -9.23 -12.66 -9.34
C GLY A 321 -8.66 -11.67 -10.33
N LEU A 322 -8.70 -11.99 -11.63
CA LEU A 322 -8.31 -11.08 -12.70
C LEU A 322 -9.23 -9.85 -12.79
N ALA A 323 -10.55 -10.02 -12.70
CA ALA A 323 -11.49 -8.89 -12.72
C ALA A 323 -11.21 -7.91 -11.56
N CYS A 324 -11.08 -8.41 -10.34
CA CYS A 324 -10.75 -7.60 -9.16
C CYS A 324 -9.38 -6.91 -9.29
N THR A 325 -8.36 -7.62 -9.79
CA THR A 325 -7.03 -7.05 -10.06
C THR A 325 -7.10 -5.91 -11.08
N VAL A 326 -7.77 -6.13 -12.22
CA VAL A 326 -7.89 -5.12 -13.28
C VAL A 326 -8.68 -3.90 -12.78
N VAL A 327 -9.79 -4.11 -12.08
CA VAL A 327 -10.59 -3.00 -11.53
C VAL A 327 -9.80 -2.22 -10.48
N MET A 328 -9.10 -2.90 -9.57
CA MET A 328 -8.26 -2.23 -8.57
C MET A 328 -7.14 -1.42 -9.24
N ALA A 329 -6.44 -2.01 -10.21
CA ALA A 329 -5.42 -1.31 -10.98
C ALA A 329 -6.00 -0.07 -11.69
N MET A 330 -7.17 -0.20 -12.33
CA MET A 330 -7.85 0.93 -12.95
C MET A 330 -8.23 2.02 -11.95
N LEU A 331 -8.70 1.68 -10.74
CA LEU A 331 -9.04 2.65 -9.71
C LEU A 331 -7.82 3.45 -9.25
N ILE A 332 -6.69 2.78 -9.03
CA ILE A 332 -5.42 3.43 -8.69
C ILE A 332 -4.98 4.34 -9.85
N MET A 333 -5.01 3.81 -11.08
CA MET A 333 -4.56 4.54 -12.27
C MET A 333 -5.48 5.70 -12.64
N LYS A 334 -6.77 5.66 -12.31
CA LYS A 334 -7.72 6.77 -12.53
C LYS A 334 -7.64 7.87 -11.47
N SER A 335 -6.87 7.69 -10.38
CA SER A 335 -6.70 8.72 -9.36
C SER A 335 -6.01 9.97 -9.93
N THR A 336 -6.79 11.00 -10.24
CA THR A 336 -6.26 12.25 -10.82
C THR A 336 -5.55 13.15 -9.81
N ASN A 337 -5.61 12.80 -8.52
CA ASN A 337 -5.00 13.58 -7.44
C ASN A 337 -3.50 13.35 -7.29
N LEU A 338 -3.01 12.27 -7.90
CA LEU A 338 -1.65 11.82 -7.74
C LEU A 338 -0.88 11.94 -9.06
N PRO A 339 0.41 12.30 -9.03
CA PRO A 339 1.27 12.15 -10.20
C PRO A 339 1.26 10.70 -10.68
N LEU A 340 1.48 10.45 -11.98
CA LEU A 340 1.56 9.08 -12.50
C LEU A 340 2.62 8.25 -11.76
N ALA A 341 3.77 8.85 -11.44
CA ALA A 341 4.81 8.21 -10.65
C ALA A 341 4.28 7.61 -9.32
N ALA A 342 3.51 8.38 -8.55
CA ALA A 342 2.93 7.88 -7.30
C ALA A 342 1.88 6.80 -7.53
N ARG A 343 1.07 6.90 -8.59
CA ARG A 343 0.11 5.84 -8.97
C ARG A 343 0.82 4.53 -9.31
N LEU A 344 1.90 4.58 -10.10
CA LEU A 344 2.69 3.40 -10.45
C LEU A 344 3.32 2.77 -9.20
N VAL A 345 3.80 3.59 -8.26
CA VAL A 345 4.30 3.08 -6.97
C VAL A 345 3.18 2.39 -6.18
N LEU A 346 1.98 2.96 -6.11
CA LEU A 346 0.84 2.32 -5.45
C LEU A 346 0.44 1.00 -6.12
N VAL A 347 0.48 0.93 -7.46
CA VAL A 347 0.29 -0.33 -8.20
C VAL A 347 1.36 -1.35 -7.80
N ALA A 348 2.63 -0.98 -7.83
CA ALA A 348 3.72 -1.88 -7.43
C ALA A 348 3.57 -2.35 -5.97
N MET A 349 3.29 -1.42 -5.05
CA MET A 349 3.05 -1.74 -3.63
C MET A 349 1.91 -2.75 -3.46
N THR A 350 0.81 -2.57 -4.20
CA THR A 350 -0.39 -3.42 -4.08
C THR A 350 -0.18 -4.80 -4.67
N PHE A 351 0.38 -4.88 -5.89
CA PHE A 351 0.39 -6.12 -6.67
C PHE A 351 1.70 -6.90 -6.60
N ALA A 352 2.80 -6.28 -6.16
CA ALA A 352 4.12 -6.91 -6.18
C ALA A 352 4.86 -6.84 -4.83
N LEU A 353 4.81 -5.70 -4.13
CA LEU A 353 5.70 -5.48 -2.97
C LEU A 353 5.10 -5.84 -1.61
N SER A 354 3.79 -6.10 -1.53
CA SER A 354 3.10 -6.39 -0.27
C SER A 354 1.99 -7.42 -0.41
N GLY A 355 1.65 -8.07 0.71
CA GLY A 355 0.45 -8.90 0.86
C GLY A 355 -0.83 -8.07 1.00
N ALA A 356 -1.02 -7.09 0.12
CA ALA A 356 -1.94 -5.97 0.30
C ALA A 356 -3.39 -6.37 0.59
N LEU A 357 -3.87 -7.50 0.04
CA LEU A 357 -5.29 -7.91 0.11
C LEU A 357 -5.78 -8.05 1.56
N GLY A 358 -4.95 -8.61 2.44
CA GLY A 358 -5.27 -8.81 3.86
C GLY A 358 -4.67 -7.75 4.79
N GLN A 359 -4.10 -6.67 4.25
CA GLN A 359 -3.40 -5.65 5.02
C GLN A 359 -4.24 -4.36 5.09
N PRO A 360 -4.92 -4.08 6.22
CA PRO A 360 -5.80 -2.91 6.34
C PRO A 360 -5.06 -1.60 6.10
N ALA A 361 -3.80 -1.50 6.53
CA ALA A 361 -3.02 -0.29 6.34
C ALA A 361 -2.82 0.05 4.84
N SER A 362 -2.61 -0.97 3.99
CA SER A 362 -2.51 -0.80 2.54
C SER A 362 -3.87 -0.40 1.94
N ALA A 363 -4.95 -1.07 2.34
CA ALA A 363 -6.31 -0.74 1.89
C ALA A 363 -6.73 0.69 2.30
N ILE A 364 -6.45 1.10 3.54
CA ILE A 364 -6.78 2.43 4.05
C ILE A 364 -5.94 3.51 3.37
N LEU A 365 -4.64 3.25 3.14
CA LEU A 365 -3.76 4.16 2.42
C LEU A 365 -4.28 4.40 0.99
N LEU A 366 -4.55 3.31 0.27
CA LEU A 366 -5.10 3.36 -1.09
C LEU A 366 -6.46 4.08 -1.09
N TRP A 367 -7.34 3.79 -0.14
CA TRP A 367 -8.61 4.49 0.00
C TRP A 367 -8.36 6.00 0.12
N CYS A 368 -7.55 6.43 1.08
CA CYS A 368 -7.25 7.85 1.32
C CYS A 368 -6.67 8.54 0.07
N LEU A 369 -5.67 7.92 -0.59
CA LEU A 369 -4.95 8.53 -1.71
C LEU A 369 -5.71 8.48 -3.05
N CYS A 370 -6.63 7.53 -3.21
CA CYS A 370 -7.41 7.35 -4.43
C CYS A 370 -8.83 7.93 -4.32
N GLN A 371 -9.13 8.83 -3.37
CA GLN A 371 -10.48 9.36 -3.12
C GLN A 371 -11.14 10.17 -4.25
N ALA A 372 -10.44 10.64 -5.29
CA ALA A 372 -11.09 11.50 -6.28
C ALA A 372 -11.96 10.75 -7.28
N GLU A 373 -13.25 11.08 -7.28
CA GLU A 373 -14.08 11.00 -8.47
C GLU A 373 -14.17 12.40 -9.08
N VAL A 374 -13.74 12.53 -10.34
CA VAL A 374 -13.95 13.76 -11.10
C VAL A 374 -15.46 13.89 -11.28
N LYS A 375 -16.08 14.83 -10.57
CA LYS A 375 -17.46 15.22 -10.87
C LYS A 375 -17.43 15.65 -12.33
N LYS A 376 -18.09 14.90 -13.22
CA LYS A 376 -18.47 15.47 -14.51
C LYS A 376 -19.34 16.65 -14.13
N THR A 377 -18.77 17.84 -14.17
CA THR A 377 -19.54 19.07 -14.13
C THR A 377 -20.36 19.02 -15.40
N HIS A 378 -21.52 18.36 -15.34
CA HIS A 378 -22.64 18.78 -16.14
C HIS A 378 -22.88 20.21 -15.67
N ALA A 379 -22.16 21.16 -16.27
CA ALA A 379 -22.58 22.54 -16.28
C ALA A 379 -23.99 22.47 -16.84
N THR A 380 -24.98 22.46 -15.96
CA THR A 380 -26.37 22.57 -16.34
C THR A 380 -26.43 23.81 -17.21
N ALA A 381 -26.99 23.69 -18.42
CA ALA A 381 -27.08 24.77 -19.40
C ALA A 381 -27.68 26.07 -18.82
N ALA A 382 -28.34 25.99 -17.65
CA ALA A 382 -28.77 27.12 -16.83
C ALA A 382 -27.64 28.05 -16.33
N ASP A 383 -26.42 27.57 -16.09
CA ASP A 383 -25.27 28.44 -15.74
C ASP A 383 -24.66 29.09 -16.99
N ALA A 384 -24.80 28.47 -18.16
CA ALA A 384 -24.31 29.04 -19.42
C ALA A 384 -25.22 30.17 -19.95
N SER A 385 -26.51 30.18 -19.59
CA SER A 385 -27.43 31.28 -19.95
C SER A 385 -27.30 32.51 -19.03
N ALA A 386 -26.78 32.35 -17.81
CA ALA A 386 -26.54 33.48 -16.89
C ALA A 386 -25.34 34.36 -17.32
N VAL A 387 -24.39 33.82 -18.08
CA VAL A 387 -23.16 34.53 -18.50
C VAL A 387 -23.34 35.28 -19.84
N ARG A 388 -24.46 35.09 -20.55
CA ARG A 388 -24.80 35.84 -21.78
C ARG A 388 -25.74 37.02 -21.54
N ARG A 389 -25.54 37.81 -20.48
CA ARG A 389 -26.08 39.17 -20.49
C ARG A 389 -25.09 40.06 -21.25
N PRO A 390 -25.44 40.64 -22.40
CA PRO A 390 -24.59 41.60 -23.06
C PRO A 390 -24.34 42.76 -22.09
N LEU A 391 -23.07 43.12 -21.91
CA LEU A 391 -22.68 44.39 -21.32
C LEU A 391 -23.30 45.47 -22.19
N ALA A 392 -24.47 45.96 -21.78
CA ALA A 392 -25.08 47.11 -22.40
C ALA A 392 -24.09 48.27 -22.27
N SER A 393 -23.62 48.70 -23.43
CA SER A 393 -22.87 49.93 -23.64
C SER A 393 -23.61 51.09 -23.00
N GLY A 394 -23.12 51.55 -21.86
CA GLY A 394 -23.62 52.75 -21.22
C GLY A 394 -22.53 53.26 -20.31
N TYR A 395 -21.67 54.12 -20.85
CA TYR A 395 -21.27 55.40 -20.24
C TYR A 395 -20.30 56.10 -21.21
N LEU A 396 -20.92 56.79 -22.18
CA LEU A 396 -20.42 58.04 -22.75
C LEU A 396 -20.75 59.17 -21.76
N THR A 397 -19.92 60.22 -21.76
CA THR A 397 -19.99 61.50 -21.00
C THR A 397 -19.53 61.41 -19.54
N ARG A 398 -18.59 62.22 -19.03
CA ARG A 398 -18.06 63.54 -19.42
C ARG A 398 -16.53 63.60 -19.24
#